data_AF-A0A7X0KZ42-F1
#
_entry.id   AF-A0A7X0KZ42-F1
#
_cell.length_a   1.000
_cell.length_b   1.000
_cell.length_c   1.000
_cell.angle_alpha   90.00
_cell.angle_beta   90.00
_cell.angle_gamma   90.00
#
_symmetry.space_group_name_H-M   'P 1'
#
loop_
_entity.id
_entity.type
_entity.pdbx_description
1 polymer ?
#
loop_
_entity_poly.entity_id
_entity_poly.type
_entity_poly.pdbx_seq_one_letter_code
_entity_poly.pdbx_strand_id
1 'polypeptide(L)'
;MEDRRERADRAAERRAAPAAKARDPKTAERRARRVDDGLAELDQWLRDQVAHGLAQAEKAPYRLWDDAARRLVDAQAGALAGPVRGLAAIPRRPGWPGRLLEEYALLRLLVRAYQRRDELPEGLRETVRSRVGFTVPQEEVLSGGERVRDLWSVTGSRDTAQDLLTTRRVWLRGNRTGRPALVLSFAAPGTSLDGSLVVGMQVDAELAFYPGAQPLRALVAERYGAPMRGTPAGTSVQGFLDEHAAALALDPWLDRWPATLEGVRLARTEEGGLHVVDGAGDALPLRMGEPWRLLALSGGGPVTLAGEWRPRGLRPLAAWHEDEGTVIM
;
A
#
# COMPACT_ATOMS: atom_id res chain seq x y z
N MET A 1 0.41 2.32 46.87
CA MET A 1 -0.10 2.67 45.53
C MET A 1 0.77 3.72 44.83
N GLU A 2 1.48 4.59 45.56
CA GLU A 2 2.50 5.51 45.00
C GLU A 2 3.68 4.80 44.33
N ASP A 3 4.23 3.74 44.92
CA ASP A 3 5.41 3.03 44.40
C ASP A 3 5.14 2.28 43.05
N ARG A 4 3.86 2.08 42.71
CA ARG A 4 3.43 1.53 41.41
C ARG A 4 3.21 2.62 40.35
N ARG A 5 2.87 3.83 40.77
CA ARG A 5 2.78 5.02 39.91
C ARG A 5 4.18 5.53 39.57
N GLU A 6 5.10 5.62 40.52
CA GLU A 6 6.49 6.01 40.23
C GLU A 6 7.21 5.03 39.29
N ARG A 7 6.91 3.73 39.35
CA ARG A 7 7.46 2.75 38.39
C ARG A 7 6.82 2.84 37.00
N ALA A 8 5.54 3.23 36.94
CA ALA A 8 4.86 3.50 35.67
C ALA A 8 5.36 4.80 35.02
N ASP A 9 5.63 5.82 35.83
CA ASP A 9 6.15 7.11 35.38
C ASP A 9 7.62 7.01 34.96
N ARG A 10 8.46 6.25 35.67
CA ARG A 10 9.84 5.95 35.22
C ARG A 10 9.90 5.03 33.98
N ALA A 11 8.88 4.20 33.76
CA ALA A 11 8.75 3.39 32.55
C ALA A 11 8.19 4.19 31.37
N ALA A 12 7.39 5.22 31.63
CA ALA A 12 6.93 6.20 30.65
C ALA A 12 8.07 7.18 30.27
N GLU A 13 8.87 7.66 31.23
CA GLU A 13 10.08 8.47 30.98
C GLU A 13 11.16 7.70 30.22
N ARG A 14 11.33 6.39 30.45
CA ARG A 14 12.24 5.55 29.64
C ARG A 14 11.69 5.19 28.25
N ARG A 15 10.40 5.39 28.00
CA ARG A 15 9.78 5.26 26.66
C ARG A 15 9.65 6.60 25.94
N ALA A 16 9.89 7.71 26.64
CA ALA A 16 9.87 9.08 26.11
C ALA A 16 11.28 9.71 26.12
N ALA A 17 12.26 9.04 25.50
CA ALA A 17 13.48 9.61 24.88
C ALA A 17 14.48 8.46 24.55
N PRO A 18 15.19 8.51 23.41
CA PRO A 18 15.91 9.68 22.96
C PRO A 18 15.02 10.53 22.05
N ALA A 19 14.90 11.81 22.43
CA ALA A 19 14.55 12.87 21.50
C ALA A 19 15.19 12.61 20.14
N ALA A 20 14.44 12.85 19.06
CA ALA A 20 14.94 12.89 17.71
C ALA A 20 16.17 13.82 17.63
N LYS A 21 17.35 13.27 17.90
CA LYS A 21 18.61 13.89 17.53
C LYS A 21 18.52 13.97 16.01
N ALA A 22 18.44 15.20 15.50
CA ALA A 22 18.69 15.48 14.10
C ALA A 22 19.89 14.61 13.68
N ARG A 23 19.65 13.67 12.75
CA ARG A 23 20.67 12.72 12.32
C ARG A 23 21.89 13.53 11.94
N ASP A 24 23.04 13.19 12.51
CA ASP A 24 24.32 13.79 12.16
C ASP A 24 24.42 13.88 10.62
N PRO A 25 24.61 15.07 10.03
CA PRO A 25 24.62 15.25 8.58
C PRO A 25 25.63 14.31 7.89
N LYS A 26 26.77 14.03 8.55
CA LYS A 26 27.76 13.06 8.05
C LYS A 26 27.21 11.64 7.99
N THR A 27 26.32 11.28 8.91
CA THR A 27 25.64 9.97 8.92
C THR A 27 24.58 9.89 7.82
N ALA A 28 23.86 10.98 7.55
CA ALA A 28 22.88 11.05 6.46
C ALA A 28 23.56 10.96 5.08
N GLU A 29 24.66 11.68 4.88
CA GLU A 29 25.45 11.62 3.64
C GLU A 29 26.07 10.23 3.41
N ARG A 30 26.64 9.61 4.47
CA ARG A 30 27.15 8.23 4.38
C ARG A 30 26.07 7.24 3.99
N ARG A 31 24.86 7.37 4.54
CA ARG A 31 23.71 6.55 4.14
C ARG A 31 23.36 6.78 2.67
N ALA A 32 23.27 8.04 2.23
CA ALA A 32 22.95 8.37 0.85
C ALA A 32 23.96 7.72 -0.13
N ARG A 33 25.27 7.81 0.17
CA ARG A 33 26.33 7.18 -0.63
C ARG A 33 26.20 5.67 -0.70
N ARG A 34 25.99 4.99 0.44
CA ARG A 34 25.78 3.51 0.45
C ARG A 34 24.58 3.11 -0.41
N VAL A 35 23.50 3.88 -0.34
CA VAL A 35 22.31 3.64 -1.16
C VAL A 35 22.61 3.89 -2.64
N ASP A 36 23.30 4.98 -2.99
CA ASP A 36 23.71 5.28 -4.37
C ASP A 36 24.55 4.12 -4.95
N ASP A 37 25.55 3.62 -4.21
CA ASP A 37 26.39 2.51 -4.61
C ASP A 37 25.59 1.20 -4.80
N GLY A 38 24.72 0.87 -3.84
CA GLY A 38 23.90 -0.35 -3.93
C GLY A 38 22.87 -0.31 -5.05
N LEU A 39 22.31 0.86 -5.37
CA LEU A 39 21.40 1.02 -6.50
C LEU A 39 22.16 0.98 -7.84
N ALA A 40 23.40 1.47 -7.90
CA ALA A 40 24.25 1.32 -9.09
C ALA A 40 24.57 -0.16 -9.36
N GLU A 41 24.87 -0.92 -8.31
CA GLU A 41 25.05 -2.37 -8.42
C GLU A 41 23.77 -3.08 -8.87
N LEU A 42 22.60 -2.67 -8.35
CA LEU A 42 21.31 -3.20 -8.80
C LEU A 42 21.04 -2.90 -10.28
N ASP A 43 21.33 -1.69 -10.78
CA ASP A 43 21.17 -1.36 -12.21
C ASP A 43 22.06 -2.25 -13.08
N GLN A 44 23.32 -2.45 -12.68
CA GLN A 44 24.23 -3.35 -13.39
C GLN A 44 23.69 -4.78 -13.40
N TRP A 45 23.30 -5.30 -12.23
CA TRP A 45 22.73 -6.64 -12.11
C TRP A 45 21.48 -6.81 -12.99
N LEU A 46 20.55 -5.85 -12.98
CA LEU A 46 19.34 -5.87 -13.82
C LEU A 46 19.68 -5.90 -15.32
N ARG A 47 20.64 -5.07 -15.74
CA ARG A 47 21.11 -5.02 -17.14
C ARG A 47 21.75 -6.34 -17.55
N ASP A 48 22.53 -6.95 -16.67
CA ASP A 48 23.12 -8.26 -16.90
C ASP A 48 22.04 -9.34 -17.05
N GLN A 49 21.00 -9.33 -16.21
CA GLN A 49 19.89 -10.29 -16.35
C GLN A 49 19.19 -10.20 -17.71
N VAL A 50 18.99 -8.97 -18.21
CA VAL A 50 18.40 -8.75 -19.55
C VAL A 50 19.37 -9.16 -20.66
N ALA A 51 20.65 -8.81 -20.55
CA ALA A 51 21.67 -9.10 -21.56
C ALA A 51 21.95 -10.60 -21.72
N HIS A 52 21.93 -11.38 -20.64
CA HIS A 52 22.07 -12.84 -20.68
C HIS A 52 20.82 -13.55 -21.24
N GLY A 53 19.71 -12.83 -21.39
CA GLY A 53 18.45 -13.34 -21.89
C GLY A 53 17.57 -13.96 -20.79
N LEU A 54 16.28 -13.59 -20.80
CA LEU A 54 15.34 -13.97 -19.75
C LEU A 54 15.11 -15.48 -19.65
N ALA A 55 15.31 -16.24 -20.73
CA ALA A 55 15.11 -17.70 -20.77
C ALA A 55 15.88 -18.46 -19.67
N GLN A 56 17.02 -17.92 -19.22
CA GLN A 56 17.81 -18.54 -18.15
C GLN A 56 17.17 -18.38 -16.76
N ALA A 57 16.27 -17.41 -16.57
CA ALA A 57 15.62 -17.14 -15.29
C ALA A 57 14.77 -18.31 -14.79
N GLU A 58 14.22 -19.14 -15.69
CA GLU A 58 13.45 -20.34 -15.31
C GLU A 58 14.30 -21.39 -14.60
N LYS A 59 15.59 -21.49 -14.96
CA LYS A 59 16.56 -22.40 -14.36
C LYS A 59 17.41 -21.74 -13.28
N ALA A 60 17.26 -20.43 -13.07
CA ALA A 60 18.07 -19.69 -12.13
C ALA A 60 17.81 -20.17 -10.68
N PRO A 61 18.87 -20.44 -9.90
CA PRO A 61 18.70 -20.81 -8.51
C PRO A 61 18.16 -19.63 -7.70
N TYR A 62 17.38 -19.93 -6.64
CA TYR A 62 16.86 -18.90 -5.73
C TYR A 62 17.96 -17.98 -5.17
N ARG A 63 19.16 -18.53 -4.95
CA ARG A 63 20.34 -17.79 -4.46
C ARG A 63 20.71 -16.58 -5.32
N LEU A 64 20.50 -16.62 -6.64
CA LEU A 64 20.78 -15.48 -7.52
C LEU A 64 20.06 -14.21 -7.05
N TRP A 65 18.78 -14.37 -6.72
CA TRP A 65 17.89 -13.28 -6.30
C TRP A 65 18.13 -12.89 -4.85
N ASP A 66 18.35 -13.89 -3.98
CA ASP A 66 18.61 -13.64 -2.57
C ASP A 66 19.94 -12.92 -2.35
N ASP A 67 20.99 -13.25 -3.12
CA ASP A 67 22.29 -12.56 -3.06
C ASP A 67 22.15 -11.08 -3.43
N ALA A 68 21.44 -10.77 -4.52
CA ALA A 68 21.14 -9.38 -4.90
C ALA A 68 20.33 -8.66 -3.81
N ALA A 69 19.34 -9.33 -3.22
CA ALA A 69 18.54 -8.78 -2.14
C ALA A 69 19.36 -8.51 -0.86
N ARG A 70 20.32 -9.38 -0.51
CA ARG A 70 21.22 -9.17 0.64
C ARG A 70 22.10 -7.94 0.45
N ARG A 71 22.67 -7.75 -0.75
CA ARG A 71 23.48 -6.56 -1.07
C ARG A 71 22.70 -5.26 -0.93
N LEU A 72 21.41 -5.26 -1.30
CA LEU A 72 20.53 -4.09 -1.08
C LEU A 72 20.31 -3.78 0.40
N VAL A 73 20.18 -4.80 1.25
CA VAL A 73 20.09 -4.60 2.71
C VAL A 73 21.38 -4.00 3.25
N ASP A 74 22.53 -4.54 2.85
CA ASP A 74 23.86 -4.05 3.25
C ASP A 74 24.10 -2.60 2.79
N ALA A 75 23.58 -2.25 1.61
CA ALA A 75 23.58 -0.91 1.03
C ALA A 75 22.56 0.07 1.65
N GLN A 76 21.76 -0.36 2.62
CA GLN A 76 20.70 0.44 3.25
C GLN A 76 19.52 0.81 2.33
N ALA A 77 19.33 0.05 1.24
CA ALA A 77 18.20 0.09 0.30
C ALA A 77 17.23 -1.10 0.52
N GLY A 78 17.10 -1.54 1.77
CA GLY A 78 16.44 -2.80 2.13
C GLY A 78 14.96 -2.93 1.74
N ALA A 79 14.27 -1.82 1.45
CA ALA A 79 12.88 -1.86 0.97
C ALA A 79 12.75 -2.58 -0.39
N LEU A 80 13.82 -2.62 -1.18
CA LEU A 80 13.87 -3.31 -2.49
C LEU A 80 14.21 -4.80 -2.38
N ALA A 81 14.69 -5.26 -1.23
CA ALA A 81 15.08 -6.65 -1.04
C ALA A 81 13.87 -7.61 -1.18
N GLY A 82 12.70 -7.21 -0.67
CA GLY A 82 11.45 -7.97 -0.83
C GLY A 82 11.04 -8.13 -2.30
N PRO A 83 10.85 -7.03 -3.05
CA PRO A 83 10.60 -7.06 -4.48
C PRO A 83 11.60 -7.94 -5.26
N VAL A 84 12.91 -7.78 -5.02
CA VAL A 84 13.95 -8.57 -5.70
C VAL A 84 13.83 -10.07 -5.40
N ARG A 85 13.60 -10.47 -4.14
CA ARG A 85 13.33 -11.89 -3.82
C ARG A 85 12.06 -12.40 -4.50
N GLY A 86 11.03 -11.56 -4.61
CA GLY A 86 9.76 -11.87 -5.26
C GLY A 86 9.91 -12.26 -6.74
N LEU A 87 10.94 -11.76 -7.42
CA LEU A 87 11.22 -12.07 -8.82
C LEU A 87 11.44 -13.57 -9.05
N ALA A 88 12.00 -14.29 -8.05
CA ALA A 88 12.26 -15.73 -8.14
C ALA A 88 10.98 -16.58 -8.35
N ALA A 89 9.80 -16.04 -8.00
CA ALA A 89 8.53 -16.72 -8.18
C ALA A 89 7.90 -16.51 -9.57
N ILE A 90 8.37 -15.51 -10.32
CA ILE A 90 7.76 -15.09 -11.59
C ILE A 90 7.93 -16.14 -12.70
N PRO A 91 9.12 -16.73 -12.93
CA PRO A 91 9.34 -17.69 -14.02
C PRO A 91 8.42 -18.91 -14.02
N ARG A 92 7.74 -19.20 -12.89
CA ARG A 92 6.81 -20.33 -12.73
C ARG A 92 5.36 -19.98 -13.13
N ARG A 93 5.12 -18.82 -13.74
CA ARG A 93 3.78 -18.31 -14.05
C ARG A 93 3.54 -18.26 -15.57
N PRO A 94 2.27 -18.36 -16.03
CA PRO A 94 1.94 -18.07 -17.42
C PRO A 94 2.34 -16.64 -17.81
N GLY A 95 2.89 -16.47 -19.00
CA GLY A 95 3.35 -15.17 -19.51
C GLY A 95 4.51 -14.55 -18.72
N TRP A 96 5.31 -15.38 -18.03
CA TRP A 96 6.36 -14.90 -17.14
C TRP A 96 7.45 -14.03 -17.79
N PRO A 97 7.88 -14.20 -19.07
CA PRO A 97 8.99 -13.39 -19.60
C PRO A 97 8.63 -11.91 -19.62
N GLY A 98 7.43 -11.57 -20.10
CA GLY A 98 6.93 -10.19 -20.11
C GLY A 98 6.79 -9.63 -18.70
N ARG A 99 6.24 -10.42 -17.77
CA ARG A 99 6.09 -10.01 -16.36
C ARG A 99 7.42 -9.77 -15.66
N LEU A 100 8.41 -10.64 -15.90
CA LEU A 100 9.73 -10.47 -15.30
C LEU A 100 10.42 -9.22 -15.84
N LEU A 101 10.29 -8.97 -17.15
CA LEU A 101 10.82 -7.76 -17.78
C LEU A 101 10.15 -6.49 -17.24
N GLU A 102 8.84 -6.51 -17.04
CA GLU A 102 8.07 -5.42 -16.43
C GLU A 102 8.60 -5.09 -15.03
N GLU A 103 8.78 -6.10 -14.17
CA GLU A 103 9.31 -5.90 -12.82
C GLU A 103 10.76 -5.39 -12.84
N TYR A 104 11.60 -5.89 -13.75
CA TYR A 104 12.93 -5.33 -13.97
C TYR A 104 12.90 -3.87 -14.42
N ALA A 105 11.99 -3.53 -15.33
CA ALA A 105 11.84 -2.17 -15.83
C ALA A 105 11.38 -1.22 -14.71
N LEU A 106 10.45 -1.63 -13.86
CA LEU A 106 9.99 -0.84 -12.71
C LEU A 106 11.09 -0.65 -11.65
N LEU A 107 11.86 -1.70 -11.35
CA LEU A 107 13.02 -1.59 -10.45
C LEU A 107 14.09 -0.65 -11.02
N ARG A 108 14.41 -0.79 -12.31
CA ARG A 108 15.38 0.08 -12.99
C ARG A 108 14.88 1.52 -13.06
N LEU A 109 13.59 1.73 -13.33
CA LEU A 109 12.98 3.06 -13.32
C LEU A 109 13.18 3.72 -11.95
N LEU A 110 13.00 2.98 -10.85
CA LEU A 110 13.22 3.49 -9.50
C LEU A 110 14.68 3.83 -9.23
N VAL A 111 15.61 2.98 -9.67
CA VAL A 111 17.05 3.27 -9.58
C VAL A 111 17.38 4.56 -10.32
N ARG A 112 16.91 4.72 -11.56
CA ARG A 112 17.16 5.93 -12.37
C ARG A 112 16.51 7.17 -11.74
N ALA A 113 15.31 7.04 -11.19
CA ALA A 113 14.65 8.14 -10.49
C ALA A 113 15.43 8.57 -9.24
N TYR A 114 15.97 7.63 -8.46
CA TYR A 114 16.79 7.96 -7.29
C TYR A 114 18.13 8.62 -7.67
N GLN A 115 18.76 8.16 -8.75
CA GLN A 115 20.00 8.76 -9.28
C GLN A 115 19.78 10.19 -9.78
N ARG A 116 18.59 10.50 -10.31
CA ARG A 116 18.19 11.83 -10.81
C ARG A 116 17.27 12.58 -9.85
N ARG A 117 17.28 12.21 -8.56
CA ARG A 117 16.33 12.72 -7.56
C ARG A 117 16.27 14.24 -7.47
N ASP A 118 17.39 14.92 -7.70
CA ASP A 118 17.50 16.37 -7.59
C ASP A 118 16.75 17.10 -8.73
N GLU A 119 16.48 16.40 -9.83
CA GLU A 119 15.68 16.89 -10.97
C GLU A 119 14.18 16.59 -10.81
N LEU A 120 13.79 15.76 -9.83
CA LEU A 120 12.39 15.38 -9.64
C LEU A 120 11.61 16.45 -8.85
N PRO A 121 10.31 16.64 -9.16
CA PRO A 121 9.39 17.36 -8.28
C PRO A 121 9.44 16.79 -6.86
N GLU A 122 9.25 17.66 -5.86
CA GLU A 122 9.41 17.31 -4.44
C GLU A 122 8.59 16.08 -4.03
N GLY A 123 7.30 16.03 -4.38
CA GLY A 123 6.46 14.88 -4.08
C GLY A 123 7.00 13.57 -4.68
N LEU A 124 7.45 13.59 -5.93
CA LEU A 124 8.01 12.40 -6.58
C LEU A 124 9.35 11.98 -5.98
N ARG A 125 10.16 12.95 -5.54
CA ARG A 125 11.39 12.70 -4.79
C ARG A 125 11.10 11.96 -3.48
N GLU A 126 10.10 12.38 -2.72
CA GLU A 126 9.70 11.70 -1.48
C GLU A 126 9.12 10.30 -1.73
N THR A 127 8.31 10.14 -2.78
CA THR A 127 7.84 8.85 -3.29
C THR A 127 9.01 7.89 -3.55
N VAL A 128 10.04 8.35 -4.26
CA VAL A 128 11.23 7.56 -4.59
C VAL A 128 12.05 7.22 -3.34
N ARG A 129 12.28 8.20 -2.46
CA ARG A 129 12.98 8.00 -1.18
C ARG A 129 12.28 6.95 -0.32
N SER A 130 10.96 7.04 -0.19
CA SER A 130 10.17 6.07 0.56
C SER A 130 10.33 4.65 0.03
N ARG A 131 10.24 4.46 -1.29
CA ARG A 131 10.38 3.15 -1.95
C ARG A 131 11.77 2.54 -1.85
N VAL A 132 12.81 3.36 -1.78
CA VAL A 132 14.19 2.90 -1.56
C VAL A 132 14.43 2.51 -0.08
N GLY A 133 13.62 3.04 0.85
CA GLY A 133 13.65 2.68 2.27
C GLY A 133 13.99 3.83 3.21
N PHE A 134 13.94 5.08 2.75
CA PHE A 134 13.93 6.23 3.65
C PHE A 134 12.56 6.33 4.34
N THR A 135 12.59 6.50 5.65
CA THR A 135 11.38 6.54 6.48
C THR A 135 11.22 7.94 7.06
N VAL A 136 10.01 8.49 6.97
CA VAL A 136 9.62 9.71 7.69
C VAL A 136 9.08 9.29 9.06
N PRO A 137 9.62 9.83 10.18
CA PRO A 137 9.10 9.57 11.52
C PRO A 137 7.62 9.97 11.66
N GLN A 138 6.87 9.23 12.49
CA GLN A 138 5.45 9.55 12.70
C GLN A 138 5.24 10.95 13.28
N GLU A 139 6.10 11.40 14.20
CA GLU A 139 6.07 12.74 14.80
C GLU A 139 6.23 13.85 13.75
N GLU A 140 7.07 13.64 12.74
CA GLU A 140 7.29 14.61 11.66
C GLU A 140 6.05 14.68 10.75
N VAL A 141 5.46 13.53 10.42
CA VAL A 141 4.17 13.49 9.70
C VAL A 141 3.08 14.15 10.53
N LEU A 142 3.04 13.91 11.85
CA LEU A 142 2.09 14.51 12.76
C LEU A 142 2.35 16.00 13.06
N SER A 143 3.45 16.60 12.65
CA SER A 143 3.69 18.04 12.88
C SER A 143 3.74 18.84 11.59
N GLY A 144 4.25 18.26 10.50
CA GLY A 144 4.43 18.95 9.22
C GLY A 144 3.73 18.32 8.02
N GLY A 145 3.11 17.14 8.16
CA GLY A 145 2.38 16.49 7.07
C GLY A 145 1.04 17.16 6.77
N GLU A 146 0.61 17.10 5.49
CA GLU A 146 -0.69 17.61 5.03
C GLU A 146 -1.83 17.10 5.91
N ARG A 147 -2.71 18.03 6.32
CA ARG A 147 -3.84 17.77 7.21
C ARG A 147 -5.15 17.80 6.47
N VAL A 148 -5.91 16.72 6.59
CA VAL A 148 -7.26 16.63 6.02
C VAL A 148 -8.20 16.10 7.09
N ARG A 149 -9.12 16.95 7.53
CA ARG A 149 -10.27 16.54 8.33
C ARG A 149 -11.42 16.16 7.42
N ASP A 150 -11.96 14.97 7.62
CA ASP A 150 -13.13 14.47 6.90
C ASP A 150 -13.89 13.48 7.78
N LEU A 151 -15.08 13.09 7.33
CA LEU A 151 -15.77 11.90 7.79
C LEU A 151 -15.26 10.71 6.99
N TRP A 152 -14.32 9.97 7.56
CA TRP A 152 -13.62 8.88 6.88
C TRP A 152 -14.40 7.58 6.99
N SER A 153 -14.88 7.06 5.87
CA SER A 153 -15.46 5.71 5.81
C SER A 153 -14.34 4.68 5.77
N VAL A 154 -14.36 3.71 6.68
CA VAL A 154 -13.41 2.58 6.68
C VAL A 154 -13.90 1.53 5.69
N THR A 155 -13.29 1.51 4.50
CA THR A 155 -13.79 0.77 3.34
C THR A 155 -13.22 -0.64 3.21
N GLY A 156 -12.13 -0.95 3.90
CA GLY A 156 -11.59 -2.31 3.91
C GLY A 156 -10.40 -2.46 4.84
N SER A 157 -10.17 -3.69 5.31
CA SER A 157 -9.00 -4.04 6.11
C SER A 157 -8.40 -5.33 5.58
N ARG A 158 -7.06 -5.43 5.59
CA ARG A 158 -6.36 -6.65 5.22
C ARG A 158 -5.08 -6.81 6.00
N ASP A 159 -4.94 -7.98 6.59
CA ASP A 159 -3.73 -8.39 7.29
C ASP A 159 -2.84 -9.22 6.37
N THR A 160 -1.54 -8.92 6.41
CA THR A 160 -0.51 -9.70 5.72
C THR A 160 0.60 -9.98 6.70
N ALA A 161 0.91 -11.26 6.91
CA ALA A 161 2.09 -11.68 7.66
C ALA A 161 3.30 -11.76 6.71
N GLN A 162 4.42 -11.18 7.12
CA GLN A 162 5.70 -11.29 6.45
C GLN A 162 6.78 -11.53 7.52
N ASP A 163 7.42 -12.70 7.45
CA ASP A 163 8.36 -13.18 8.47
C ASP A 163 7.73 -13.15 9.87
N LEU A 164 8.28 -12.33 10.78
CA LEU A 164 7.78 -12.17 12.15
C LEU A 164 6.85 -10.96 12.31
N LEU A 165 6.56 -10.21 11.24
CA LEU A 165 5.80 -8.97 11.30
C LEU A 165 4.44 -9.14 10.62
N THR A 166 3.36 -8.89 11.36
CA THR A 166 2.03 -8.74 10.78
C THR A 166 1.77 -7.27 10.46
N THR A 167 1.38 -6.98 9.21
CA THR A 167 0.97 -5.64 8.78
C THR A 167 -0.52 -5.64 8.47
N ARG A 168 -1.27 -4.76 9.13
CA ARG A 168 -2.66 -4.45 8.79
C ARG A 168 -2.70 -3.22 7.90
N ARG A 169 -3.42 -3.33 6.78
CA ARG A 169 -3.74 -2.23 5.88
C ARG A 169 -5.21 -1.90 6.03
N VAL A 170 -5.51 -0.67 6.42
CA VAL A 170 -6.88 -0.17 6.49
C VAL A 170 -7.06 0.93 5.47
N TRP A 171 -8.00 0.72 4.56
CA TRP A 171 -8.37 1.70 3.54
C TRP A 171 -9.51 2.57 4.04
N LEU A 172 -9.41 3.87 3.75
CA LEU A 172 -10.44 4.84 4.05
C LEU A 172 -10.76 5.69 2.82
N ARG A 173 -12.00 6.20 2.75
CA ARG A 173 -12.42 7.22 1.78
C ARG A 173 -13.11 8.35 2.53
N GLY A 174 -12.65 9.58 2.31
CA GLY A 174 -13.27 10.78 2.87
C GLY A 174 -14.65 10.99 2.22
N ASN A 175 -15.69 11.14 3.03
CA ASN A 175 -17.06 11.27 2.51
C ASN A 175 -17.30 12.64 1.85
N ARG A 176 -16.64 13.70 2.35
CA ARG A 176 -16.78 15.06 1.79
C ARG A 176 -15.79 15.32 0.66
N THR A 177 -14.57 14.83 0.80
CA THR A 177 -13.47 15.12 -0.13
C THR A 177 -13.29 14.07 -1.21
N GLY A 178 -13.86 12.87 -1.06
CA GLY A 178 -13.55 11.71 -1.91
C GLY A 178 -12.11 11.19 -1.75
N ARG A 179 -11.30 11.79 -0.88
CA ARG A 179 -9.87 11.49 -0.75
C ARG A 179 -9.67 10.04 -0.29
N PRO A 180 -8.86 9.23 -0.99
CA PRO A 180 -8.45 7.92 -0.48
C PRO A 180 -7.35 8.06 0.57
N ALA A 181 -7.36 7.18 1.57
CA ALA A 181 -6.31 7.09 2.58
C ALA A 181 -5.99 5.63 2.95
N LEU A 182 -4.77 5.41 3.43
CA LEU A 182 -4.25 4.13 3.91
C LEU A 182 -3.62 4.32 5.29
N VAL A 183 -4.17 3.65 6.29
CA VAL A 183 -3.53 3.54 7.61
C VAL A 183 -2.88 2.17 7.72
N LEU A 184 -1.62 2.16 8.18
CA LEU A 184 -0.82 0.95 8.38
C LEU A 184 -0.59 0.72 9.86
N SER A 185 -0.90 -0.49 10.33
CA SER A 185 -0.58 -0.93 11.69
C SER A 185 0.33 -2.14 11.63
N PHE A 186 1.29 -2.21 12.54
CA PHE A 186 2.31 -3.26 12.56
C PHE A 186 2.29 -3.96 13.91
N ALA A 187 2.38 -5.28 13.91
CA ALA A 187 2.46 -6.10 15.12
C ALA A 187 3.59 -7.12 14.99
N ALA A 188 4.51 -7.07 15.95
CA ALA A 188 5.51 -8.11 16.17
C ALA A 188 4.87 -9.32 16.90
N PRO A 189 5.54 -10.48 16.99
CA PRO A 189 4.98 -11.65 17.65
C PRO A 189 4.64 -11.32 19.11
N GLY A 190 3.40 -11.65 19.53
CA GLY A 190 2.91 -11.37 20.88
C GLY A 190 2.35 -9.96 21.11
N THR A 191 2.32 -9.10 20.08
CA THR A 191 1.64 -7.79 20.15
C THR A 191 0.35 -7.78 19.33
N SER A 192 -0.62 -6.97 19.72
CA SER A 192 -1.88 -6.81 18.98
C SER A 192 -1.78 -5.69 17.95
N LEU A 193 -2.48 -5.88 16.83
CA LEU A 193 -2.70 -4.82 15.86
C LEU A 193 -3.69 -3.80 16.41
N ASP A 194 -3.51 -2.53 16.03
CA ASP A 194 -4.54 -1.52 16.23
C ASP A 194 -5.84 -1.93 15.52
N GLY A 195 -6.92 -2.01 16.31
CA GLY A 195 -8.27 -2.37 15.87
C GLY A 195 -9.25 -1.20 15.91
N SER A 196 -8.75 0.03 16.07
CA SER A 196 -9.57 1.23 16.27
C SER A 196 -10.27 1.73 15.00
N LEU A 197 -9.90 1.22 13.82
CA LEU A 197 -10.56 1.49 12.54
C LEU A 197 -11.26 0.23 12.06
N VAL A 198 -12.59 0.21 12.20
CA VAL A 198 -13.44 -0.96 11.93
C VAL A 198 -14.17 -0.76 10.60
N VAL A 199 -14.07 -1.74 9.71
CA VAL A 199 -14.74 -1.71 8.39
C VAL A 199 -16.25 -1.55 8.54
N GLY A 200 -16.85 -0.69 7.70
CA GLY A 200 -18.28 -0.35 7.77
C GLY A 200 -18.61 0.79 8.73
N MET A 201 -17.61 1.30 9.47
CA MET A 201 -17.75 2.50 10.29
C MET A 201 -17.22 3.74 9.56
N GLN A 202 -17.78 4.88 9.92
CA GLN A 202 -17.32 6.21 9.58
C GLN A 202 -16.74 6.88 10.84
N VAL A 203 -15.63 7.58 10.68
CA VAL A 203 -14.91 8.26 11.77
C VAL A 203 -14.65 9.70 11.36
N ASP A 204 -15.18 10.68 12.11
CA ASP A 204 -14.76 12.08 11.95
C ASP A 204 -13.37 12.21 12.57
N ALA A 205 -12.38 12.45 11.70
CA ALA A 205 -10.99 12.48 12.09
C ALA A 205 -10.19 13.42 11.19
N GLU A 206 -9.15 14.01 11.78
CA GLU A 206 -8.08 14.63 11.02
C GLU A 206 -7.00 13.58 10.74
N LEU A 207 -6.67 13.42 9.45
CA LEU A 207 -5.57 12.58 9.00
C LEU A 207 -4.36 13.44 8.61
N ALA A 208 -3.19 12.91 8.94
CA ALA A 208 -1.88 13.45 8.60
C ALA A 208 -1.23 12.58 7.53
N PHE A 209 -1.04 13.12 6.32
CA PHE A 209 -0.51 12.33 5.20
C PHE A 209 1.01 12.33 5.15
N TYR A 210 1.58 11.17 4.84
CA TYR A 210 2.99 11.05 4.52
C TYR A 210 3.28 11.77 3.19
N PRO A 211 4.42 12.45 3.06
CA PRO A 211 4.77 13.16 1.83
C PRO A 211 4.96 12.17 0.67
N GLY A 212 4.63 12.63 -0.54
CA GLY A 212 4.74 11.85 -1.77
C GLY A 212 4.03 12.56 -2.94
N ALA A 213 4.24 12.06 -4.16
CA ALA A 213 3.58 12.56 -5.36
C ALA A 213 2.06 12.31 -5.33
N GLN A 214 1.65 11.19 -4.72
CA GLN A 214 0.26 10.87 -4.45
C GLN A 214 0.12 10.42 -2.98
N PRO A 215 0.00 11.36 -2.02
CA PRO A 215 -0.07 11.04 -0.60
C PRO A 215 -1.29 10.17 -0.29
N LEU A 216 -1.05 8.89 -0.02
CA LEU A 216 -2.09 7.91 0.29
C LEU A 216 -1.95 7.40 1.73
N ARG A 217 -0.72 7.14 2.17
CA ARG A 217 -0.46 6.68 3.54
C ARG A 217 -0.68 7.84 4.51
N ALA A 218 -1.41 7.58 5.59
CA ALA A 218 -1.70 8.58 6.61
C ALA A 218 -1.62 8.03 8.03
N LEU A 219 -1.58 8.94 9.00
CA LEU A 219 -1.76 8.69 10.42
C LEU A 219 -3.06 9.38 10.88
N VAL A 220 -3.73 8.79 11.85
CA VAL A 220 -4.84 9.47 12.53
C VAL A 220 -4.25 10.46 13.51
N ALA A 221 -4.40 11.76 13.23
CA ALA A 221 -3.88 12.82 14.09
C ALA A 221 -4.82 13.09 15.26
N GLU A 222 -6.11 13.24 14.97
CA GLU A 222 -7.14 13.50 15.97
C GLU A 222 -8.47 12.86 15.55
N ARG A 223 -9.29 12.46 16.53
CA ARG A 223 -10.65 11.96 16.31
C ARG A 223 -11.66 12.86 16.99
N TYR A 224 -12.77 13.10 16.32
CA TYR A 224 -13.85 13.94 16.79
C TYR A 224 -15.11 13.09 16.95
N GLY A 225 -15.42 12.72 18.19
CA GLY A 225 -16.62 11.93 18.50
C GLY A 225 -16.48 10.42 18.28
N ALA A 226 -17.61 9.72 18.43
CA ALA A 226 -17.68 8.27 18.33
C ALA A 226 -17.86 7.82 16.87
N PRO A 227 -17.26 6.68 16.46
CA PRO A 227 -17.54 6.08 15.16
C PRO A 227 -19.02 5.75 14.99
N MET A 228 -19.52 5.89 13.77
CA MET A 228 -20.92 5.59 13.41
C MET A 228 -20.96 4.64 12.21
N ARG A 229 -22.03 3.85 12.08
CA ARG A 229 -22.22 3.05 10.86
C ARG A 229 -22.55 3.97 9.69
N GLY A 230 -22.02 3.64 8.50
CA GLY A 230 -22.36 4.37 7.29
C GLY A 230 -21.92 3.63 6.04
N THR A 231 -22.58 3.97 4.94
CA THR A 231 -22.19 3.52 3.59
C THR A 231 -21.26 4.57 2.98
N PRO A 232 -20.09 4.17 2.45
CA PRO A 232 -19.21 5.12 1.80
C PRO A 232 -19.82 5.62 0.49
N ALA A 233 -19.68 6.91 0.18
CA ALA A 233 -19.91 7.40 -1.18
C ALA A 233 -18.87 6.78 -2.13
N GLY A 234 -19.34 6.19 -3.22
CA GLY A 234 -18.48 5.55 -4.22
C GLY A 234 -18.37 6.37 -5.50
N THR A 235 -17.90 5.70 -6.55
CA THR A 235 -17.86 6.23 -7.91
C THR A 235 -18.32 5.15 -8.90
N SER A 236 -18.59 5.55 -10.15
CA SER A 236 -18.72 4.61 -11.27
C SER A 236 -17.37 3.93 -11.58
N VAL A 237 -17.39 2.89 -12.43
CA VAL A 237 -16.16 2.23 -12.89
C VAL A 237 -15.26 3.22 -13.63
N GLN A 238 -15.81 4.06 -14.50
CA GLN A 238 -15.03 5.08 -15.22
C GLN A 238 -14.40 6.08 -14.27
N GLY A 239 -15.17 6.63 -13.32
CA GLY A 239 -14.60 7.59 -12.35
C GLY A 239 -13.49 6.97 -11.49
N PHE A 240 -13.61 5.68 -11.14
CA PHE A 240 -12.52 4.95 -10.49
C PHE A 240 -11.28 4.81 -11.40
N LEU A 241 -11.47 4.48 -12.67
CA LEU A 241 -10.37 4.35 -13.63
C LEU A 241 -9.66 5.69 -13.86
N ASP A 242 -10.40 6.80 -13.91
CA ASP A 242 -9.85 8.16 -13.98
C ASP A 242 -9.04 8.51 -12.73
N GLU A 243 -9.58 8.24 -11.53
CA GLU A 243 -8.86 8.40 -10.25
C GLU A 243 -7.55 7.58 -10.24
N HIS A 244 -7.61 6.34 -10.71
CA HIS A 244 -6.46 5.45 -10.77
C HIS A 244 -5.42 5.91 -11.80
N ALA A 245 -5.86 6.33 -13.00
CA ALA A 245 -4.97 6.82 -14.05
C ALA A 245 -4.24 8.09 -13.62
N ALA A 246 -4.95 9.03 -12.96
CA ALA A 246 -4.35 10.23 -12.38
C ALA A 246 -3.30 9.88 -11.31
N ALA A 247 -3.60 8.91 -10.44
CA ALA A 247 -2.66 8.44 -9.43
C ALA A 247 -1.41 7.78 -10.07
N LEU A 248 -1.60 6.94 -11.11
CA LEU A 248 -0.50 6.29 -11.83
C LEU A 248 0.40 7.28 -12.56
N ALA A 249 -0.17 8.37 -13.10
CA ALA A 249 0.59 9.42 -13.75
C ALA A 249 1.54 10.15 -12.78
N LEU A 250 1.15 10.25 -11.51
CA LEU A 250 1.96 10.85 -10.44
C LEU A 250 2.96 9.86 -9.83
N ASP A 251 2.60 8.58 -9.76
CA ASP A 251 3.39 7.52 -9.16
C ASP A 251 3.33 6.23 -10.00
N PRO A 252 4.31 6.03 -10.91
CA PRO A 252 4.34 4.88 -11.81
C PRO A 252 4.51 3.51 -11.13
N TRP A 253 4.87 3.51 -9.84
CA TRP A 253 5.10 2.29 -9.06
C TRP A 253 3.92 1.96 -8.14
N LEU A 254 2.73 2.52 -8.40
CA LEU A 254 1.52 2.11 -7.69
C LEU A 254 1.14 0.69 -8.08
N ASP A 255 1.30 -0.23 -7.13
CA ASP A 255 0.93 -1.64 -7.30
C ASP A 255 -0.51 -1.94 -6.87
N ARG A 256 -1.10 -1.00 -6.13
CA ARG A 256 -2.38 -1.14 -5.41
C ARG A 256 -3.07 0.21 -5.29
N TRP A 257 -4.37 0.24 -5.56
CA TRP A 257 -5.20 1.44 -5.40
C TRP A 257 -6.53 1.08 -4.72
N PRO A 258 -7.03 1.85 -3.73
CA PRO A 258 -8.34 1.59 -3.15
C PRO A 258 -9.44 1.95 -4.14
N ALA A 259 -10.42 1.06 -4.29
CA ALA A 259 -11.63 1.29 -5.08
C ALA A 259 -12.84 1.31 -4.15
N THR A 260 -13.80 2.20 -4.42
CA THR A 260 -15.13 2.19 -3.81
C THR A 260 -16.13 2.48 -4.91
N LEU A 261 -16.79 1.44 -5.40
CA LEU A 261 -17.71 1.50 -6.53
C LEU A 261 -19.13 1.48 -6.01
N GLU A 262 -19.97 2.40 -6.47
CA GLU A 262 -21.35 2.52 -6.03
C GLU A 262 -22.30 1.94 -7.09
N GLY A 263 -23.38 1.30 -6.63
CA GLY A 263 -24.44 0.81 -7.51
C GLY A 263 -24.01 -0.29 -8.48
N VAL A 264 -22.97 -1.06 -8.15
CA VAL A 264 -22.44 -2.11 -9.04
C VAL A 264 -23.15 -3.44 -8.84
N ARG A 265 -23.33 -4.18 -9.92
CA ARG A 265 -23.84 -5.56 -9.92
C ARG A 265 -22.73 -6.54 -10.24
N LEU A 266 -22.92 -7.79 -9.84
CA LEU A 266 -22.01 -8.88 -10.18
C LEU A 266 -22.44 -9.50 -11.51
N ALA A 267 -21.49 -9.75 -12.40
CA ALA A 267 -21.70 -10.44 -13.66
C ALA A 267 -20.67 -11.55 -13.84
N ARG A 268 -21.02 -12.58 -14.61
CA ARG A 268 -20.07 -13.62 -15.04
C ARG A 268 -19.93 -13.58 -16.56
N THR A 269 -18.69 -13.67 -17.04
CA THR A 269 -18.43 -13.91 -18.46
C THR A 269 -18.81 -15.34 -18.85
N GLU A 270 -18.90 -15.61 -20.15
CA GLU A 270 -19.12 -16.96 -20.68
C GLU A 270 -18.04 -17.95 -20.23
N GLU A 271 -16.78 -17.49 -20.15
CA GLU A 271 -15.64 -18.24 -19.62
C GLU A 271 -15.67 -18.42 -18.09
N GLY A 272 -16.70 -17.89 -17.42
CA GLY A 272 -16.96 -18.04 -16.00
C GLY A 272 -16.26 -17.03 -15.09
N GLY A 273 -15.56 -16.04 -15.65
CA GLY A 273 -14.86 -14.98 -14.92
C GLY A 273 -15.81 -13.97 -14.28
N LEU A 274 -15.64 -13.72 -12.98
CA LEU A 274 -16.50 -12.79 -12.23
C LEU A 274 -16.06 -11.35 -12.44
N HIS A 275 -17.03 -10.46 -12.65
CA HIS A 275 -16.85 -9.02 -12.86
C HIS A 275 -17.82 -8.24 -11.99
N VAL A 276 -17.47 -6.97 -11.76
CA VAL A 276 -18.43 -5.95 -11.31
C VAL A 276 -18.77 -5.07 -12.49
N VAL A 277 -20.03 -4.70 -12.60
CA VAL A 277 -20.57 -3.89 -13.69
C VAL A 277 -21.36 -2.76 -13.09
N ASP A 278 -21.09 -1.52 -13.50
CA ASP A 278 -21.85 -0.35 -13.05
C ASP A 278 -23.13 -0.12 -13.89
N GLY A 279 -23.87 0.94 -13.57
CA GLY A 279 -25.10 1.30 -14.28
C GLY A 279 -24.90 1.69 -15.75
N ALA A 280 -23.68 2.05 -16.17
CA ALA A 280 -23.35 2.38 -17.56
C ALA A 280 -22.95 1.13 -18.37
N GLY A 281 -22.73 -0.01 -17.71
CA GLY A 281 -22.27 -1.24 -18.33
C GLY A 281 -20.76 -1.39 -18.37
N ASP A 282 -20.01 -0.44 -17.78
CA ASP A 282 -18.57 -0.54 -17.63
C ASP A 282 -18.23 -1.61 -16.57
N ALA A 283 -17.20 -2.40 -16.84
CA ALA A 283 -16.91 -3.59 -16.06
C ALA A 283 -15.45 -3.68 -15.60
N LEU A 284 -15.25 -4.20 -14.37
CA LEU A 284 -13.93 -4.54 -13.84
C LEU A 284 -13.86 -6.01 -13.43
N PRO A 285 -12.76 -6.72 -13.74
CA PRO A 285 -12.58 -8.10 -13.32
C PRO A 285 -12.45 -8.19 -11.81
N LEU A 286 -13.18 -9.11 -11.19
CA LEU A 286 -13.05 -9.45 -9.78
C LEU A 286 -12.02 -10.57 -9.58
N ARG A 287 -11.26 -10.43 -8.49
CA ARG A 287 -10.25 -11.39 -8.05
C ARG A 287 -10.58 -11.87 -6.64
N MET A 288 -11.37 -12.94 -6.57
CA MET A 288 -11.74 -13.59 -5.32
C MET A 288 -11.79 -15.12 -5.47
N GLY A 289 -11.48 -15.84 -4.40
CA GLY A 289 -11.56 -17.30 -4.38
C GLY A 289 -12.96 -17.82 -4.10
N GLU A 290 -13.67 -17.18 -3.17
CA GLU A 290 -14.98 -17.62 -2.68
C GLU A 290 -16.04 -16.53 -2.92
N PRO A 291 -16.71 -16.52 -4.08
CA PRO A 291 -17.66 -15.46 -4.43
C PRO A 291 -19.00 -15.56 -3.69
N TRP A 292 -19.26 -16.67 -3.01
CA TRP A 292 -20.59 -17.03 -2.51
C TRP A 292 -21.17 -16.02 -1.53
N ARG A 293 -20.36 -15.46 -0.62
CA ARG A 293 -20.84 -14.43 0.32
C ARG A 293 -21.30 -13.16 -0.40
N LEU A 294 -20.51 -12.72 -1.37
CA LEU A 294 -20.82 -11.53 -2.15
C LEU A 294 -22.02 -11.75 -3.08
N LEU A 295 -22.12 -12.93 -3.70
CA LEU A 295 -23.28 -13.32 -4.51
C LEU A 295 -24.56 -13.38 -3.66
N ALA A 296 -24.51 -14.05 -2.50
CA ALA A 296 -25.65 -14.16 -1.60
C ALA A 296 -26.10 -12.80 -1.07
N LEU A 297 -25.16 -11.93 -0.66
CA LEU A 297 -25.46 -10.55 -0.26
C LEU A 297 -26.15 -9.77 -1.38
N SER A 298 -25.63 -9.86 -2.61
CA SER A 298 -26.14 -9.05 -3.71
C SER A 298 -27.55 -9.49 -4.14
N GLY A 299 -27.86 -10.79 -4.10
CA GLY A 299 -29.10 -11.32 -4.70
C GLY A 299 -29.26 -11.01 -6.19
N GLY A 300 -28.19 -10.58 -6.88
CA GLY A 300 -28.24 -10.02 -8.24
C GLY A 300 -28.56 -8.51 -8.31
N GLY A 301 -28.90 -7.88 -7.18
CA GLY A 301 -29.09 -6.45 -7.03
C GLY A 301 -27.79 -5.65 -6.96
N PRO A 302 -27.88 -4.30 -7.03
CA PRO A 302 -26.74 -3.42 -6.91
C PRO A 302 -26.22 -3.36 -5.46
N VAL A 303 -24.91 -3.26 -5.31
CA VAL A 303 -24.23 -3.05 -4.02
C VAL A 303 -23.20 -1.94 -4.15
N THR A 304 -22.85 -1.31 -3.02
CA THR A 304 -21.60 -0.55 -2.94
C THR A 304 -20.47 -1.52 -2.62
N LEU A 305 -19.43 -1.55 -3.43
CA LEU A 305 -18.31 -2.48 -3.30
C LEU A 305 -17.00 -1.74 -3.09
N ALA A 306 -16.30 -2.04 -2.00
CA ALA A 306 -14.95 -1.58 -1.77
C ALA A 306 -13.93 -2.70 -1.93
N GLY A 307 -12.76 -2.34 -2.46
CA GLY A 307 -11.71 -3.31 -2.70
C GLY A 307 -10.35 -2.71 -3.00
N GLU A 308 -9.39 -3.59 -3.19
CA GLU A 308 -8.03 -3.26 -3.58
C GLU A 308 -7.84 -3.60 -5.06
N TRP A 309 -7.71 -2.57 -5.89
CA TRP A 309 -7.37 -2.72 -7.30
C TRP A 309 -5.89 -3.08 -7.45
N ARG A 310 -5.63 -4.01 -8.36
CA ARG A 310 -4.29 -4.43 -8.79
C ARG A 310 -4.33 -4.66 -10.30
N PRO A 311 -3.17 -4.79 -10.97
CA PRO A 311 -3.12 -5.06 -12.42
C PRO A 311 -3.87 -6.33 -12.89
N ARG A 312 -4.30 -7.19 -11.97
CA ARG A 312 -5.01 -8.45 -12.25
C ARG A 312 -6.47 -8.45 -11.81
N GLY A 313 -7.03 -7.27 -11.52
CA GLY A 313 -8.41 -7.09 -11.12
C GLY A 313 -8.60 -6.65 -9.67
N LEU A 314 -9.84 -6.29 -9.38
CA LEU A 314 -10.30 -5.80 -8.10
C LEU A 314 -10.44 -6.95 -7.11
N ARG A 315 -9.76 -6.87 -5.98
CA ARG A 315 -10.02 -7.77 -4.85
C ARG A 315 -11.07 -7.13 -3.93
N PRO A 316 -12.28 -7.70 -3.80
CA PRO A 316 -13.27 -7.24 -2.83
C PRO A 316 -12.71 -7.30 -1.40
N LEU A 317 -13.03 -6.29 -0.59
CA LEU A 317 -12.72 -6.24 0.84
C LEU A 317 -13.98 -6.05 1.69
N ALA A 318 -14.94 -5.29 1.18
CA ALA A 318 -16.24 -5.11 1.82
C ALA A 318 -17.31 -4.75 0.81
N ALA A 319 -18.56 -5.06 1.13
CA ALA A 319 -19.73 -4.66 0.36
C ALA A 319 -20.83 -4.15 1.29
N TRP A 320 -21.61 -3.19 0.82
CA TRP A 320 -22.78 -2.64 1.50
C TRP A 320 -24.00 -2.89 0.62
N HIS A 321 -25.01 -3.52 1.21
CA HIS A 321 -26.35 -3.64 0.66
C HIS A 321 -27.30 -2.77 1.49
N GLU A 322 -28.32 -2.21 0.85
CA GLU A 322 -29.28 -1.28 1.49
C GLU A 322 -30.00 -1.95 2.67
N ASP A 323 -30.54 -3.15 2.47
CA ASP A 323 -31.27 -3.89 3.50
C ASP A 323 -30.39 -4.77 4.42
N GLU A 324 -29.47 -5.56 3.83
CA GLU A 324 -28.65 -6.55 4.55
C GLU A 324 -27.44 -5.92 5.28
N GLY A 325 -27.13 -4.64 5.02
CA GLY A 325 -26.02 -3.92 5.64
C GLY A 325 -24.64 -4.29 5.08
N THR A 326 -23.60 -4.19 5.92
CA THR A 326 -22.20 -4.36 5.51
C THR A 326 -21.70 -5.79 5.71
N VAL A 327 -21.08 -6.36 4.68
CA VAL A 327 -20.36 -7.63 4.74
C VAL A 327 -18.87 -7.41 4.47
N ILE A 328 -18.03 -7.99 5.32
CA ILE A 328 -16.57 -8.00 5.19
C ILE A 328 -16.15 -9.31 4.51
N MET A 329 -15.24 -9.21 3.53
CA MET A 329 -14.79 -10.32 2.67
C MET A 329 -13.49 -10.96 3.15
#